data_AF-A0A967WLJ5-F1
#
_entry.id   AF-A0A967WLJ5-F1
#
_cell.length_a   1.000
_cell.length_b   1.000
_cell.length_c   1.000
_cell.angle_alpha   90.00
_cell.angle_beta   90.00
_cell.angle_gamma   90.00
#
_symmetry.space_group_name_H-M   'P 1'
#
loop_
_entity.id
_entity.type
_entity.pdbx_description
1 polymer ?
#
loop_
_entity_poly.entity_id
_entity_poly.type
_entity_poly.pdbx_seq_one_letter_code
_entity_poly.pdbx_strand_id
1 'polypeptide(L)'
;ALPNLSLLVARRQAAGLSIDELRFTPQEIRELAQQNYGLDMSQEQANKLAERTGGWITGLLLTAAHRWQQSHADVAVRGRINIDIYDYLSRQVLNRQPDDLREFLLDSSVLEDMSPQIVTEVLQISRPERLMDQIRVRNLFALEYEGEQVRLRYHDLFRDFLQDTLRNRNEARFRELTLRAAEAYRARGEWERAVSRYLDLDHFEPVIEI
;
A
#
# COMPACT_ATOMS: atom_id res chain seq x y z
N ALA A 1 -19.34 8.27 16.01
CA ALA A 1 -18.52 9.33 16.62
C ALA A 1 -18.82 9.37 18.12
N LEU A 2 -17.82 9.47 18.98
CA LEU A 2 -18.02 9.61 20.42
C LEU A 2 -18.68 10.99 20.69
N PRO A 3 -19.88 11.04 21.29
CA PRO A 3 -20.51 12.32 21.63
C PRO A 3 -19.61 13.08 22.63
N ASN A 4 -19.51 14.41 22.47
CA ASN A 4 -18.76 15.34 23.34
C ASN A 4 -17.22 15.27 23.29
N LEU A 5 -16.61 14.66 22.27
CA LEU A 5 -15.15 14.61 22.14
C LEU A 5 -14.51 16.01 22.18
N SER A 6 -15.08 16.99 21.47
CA SER A 6 -14.60 18.37 21.45
C SER A 6 -14.61 19.03 22.84
N LEU A 7 -15.61 18.70 23.66
CA LEU A 7 -15.75 19.24 25.02
C LEU A 7 -14.73 18.61 25.98
N LEU A 8 -14.47 17.30 25.83
CA LEU A 8 -13.45 16.59 26.59
C LEU A 8 -12.04 17.07 26.24
N VAL A 9 -11.77 17.34 24.96
CA VAL A 9 -10.50 17.93 24.51
C VAL A 9 -10.32 19.34 25.07
N ALA A 10 -11.34 20.20 24.99
CA ALA A 10 -11.29 21.55 25.56
C ALA A 10 -11.03 21.55 27.08
N ARG A 11 -11.53 20.53 27.80
CA ARG A 11 -11.31 20.32 29.24
C ARG A 11 -10.01 19.59 29.58
N ARG A 12 -9.17 19.25 28.60
CA ARG A 12 -7.96 18.40 28.76
C ARG A 12 -8.24 17.03 29.39
N GLN A 13 -9.45 16.52 29.22
CA GLN A 13 -9.86 15.18 29.68
C GLN A 13 -9.68 14.11 28.60
N ALA A 14 -9.44 14.54 27.36
CA ALA A 14 -9.03 13.69 26.25
C ALA A 14 -7.97 14.42 25.42
N ALA A 15 -7.02 13.69 24.88
CA ALA A 15 -6.09 14.14 23.86
C ALA A 15 -6.14 13.15 22.70
N GLY A 16 -6.08 13.66 21.47
CA GLY A 16 -5.89 12.82 20.28
C GLY A 16 -4.42 12.83 19.90
N LEU A 17 -3.91 11.70 19.44
CA LEU A 17 -2.67 11.67 18.69
C LEU A 17 -3.03 11.79 17.21
N SER A 18 -2.46 12.77 16.54
CA SER A 18 -2.55 12.89 15.09
C SER A 18 -1.80 11.75 14.42
N ILE A 19 -2.12 11.52 13.14
CA ILE A 19 -1.40 10.57 12.31
C ILE A 19 0.09 10.91 12.28
N ASP A 20 0.45 12.19 12.15
CA ASP A 20 1.85 12.61 12.10
C ASP A 20 2.60 12.40 13.42
N GLU A 21 1.91 12.51 14.57
CA GLU A 21 2.48 12.18 15.88
C GLU A 21 2.67 10.67 16.11
N LEU A 22 1.98 9.82 15.32
CA LEU A 22 2.12 8.37 15.38
C LEU A 22 3.16 7.83 14.38
N ARG A 23 3.69 8.69 13.50
CA ARG A 23 4.75 8.31 12.56
C ARG A 23 6.07 8.21 13.30
N PHE A 24 6.67 7.04 13.24
CA PHE A 24 8.02 6.80 13.70
C PHE A 24 9.00 7.67 12.93
N THR A 25 9.73 8.47 13.67
CA THR A 25 10.91 9.20 13.20
C THR A 25 12.05 8.22 12.91
N PRO A 26 13.03 8.60 12.08
CA PRO A 26 14.22 7.77 11.86
C PRO A 26 14.95 7.40 13.16
N GLN A 27 14.92 8.27 14.17
CA GLN A 27 15.50 7.96 15.47
C GLN A 27 14.72 6.84 16.20
N GLU A 28 13.39 6.97 16.27
CA GLU A 28 12.53 5.95 16.89
C GLU A 28 12.60 4.61 16.14
N ILE A 29 12.79 4.62 14.82
CA ILE A 29 13.04 3.41 14.02
C ILE A 29 14.31 2.69 14.47
N ARG A 30 15.40 3.43 14.70
CA ARG A 30 16.68 2.87 15.17
C ARG A 30 16.55 2.33 16.58
N GLU A 31 15.89 3.09 17.45
CA GLU A 31 15.63 2.68 18.83
C GLU A 31 14.76 1.41 18.86
N LEU A 32 13.72 1.32 18.03
CA LEU A 32 12.91 0.12 17.87
C LEU A 32 13.74 -1.07 17.38
N ALA A 33 14.57 -0.87 16.35
CA ALA A 33 15.43 -1.92 15.80
C ALA A 33 16.42 -2.45 16.86
N GLN A 34 17.03 -1.56 17.62
CA GLN A 34 17.99 -1.92 18.66
C GLN A 34 17.30 -2.59 19.85
N GLN A 35 16.21 -2.02 20.37
CA GLN A 35 15.55 -2.49 21.59
C GLN A 35 14.76 -3.78 21.39
N ASN A 36 14.07 -3.91 20.26
CA ASN A 36 13.16 -5.04 20.02
C ASN A 36 13.79 -6.15 19.18
N TYR A 37 14.81 -5.83 18.37
CA TYR A 37 15.42 -6.78 17.43
C TYR A 37 16.93 -6.92 17.59
N GLY A 38 17.57 -6.11 18.44
CA GLY A 38 19.02 -6.16 18.68
C GLY A 38 19.86 -5.74 17.48
N LEU A 39 19.28 -5.00 16.53
CA LEU A 39 19.91 -4.64 15.27
C LEU A 39 20.41 -3.20 15.29
N ASP A 40 21.71 -3.05 15.12
CA ASP A 40 22.33 -1.74 15.01
C ASP A 40 22.13 -1.20 13.59
N MET A 41 21.31 -0.15 13.49
CA MET A 41 20.88 0.44 12.23
C MET A 41 21.52 1.82 12.06
N SER A 42 22.11 2.07 10.89
CA SER A 42 22.67 3.38 10.57
C SER A 42 21.58 4.43 10.38
N GLN A 43 21.93 5.71 10.57
CA GLN A 43 21.00 6.82 10.35
C GLN A 43 20.45 6.85 8.91
N GLU A 44 21.30 6.54 7.93
CA GLU A 44 20.89 6.50 6.53
C GLU A 44 19.89 5.36 6.24
N GLN A 45 20.12 4.18 6.84
CA GLN A 45 19.19 3.06 6.72
C GLN A 45 17.83 3.39 7.34
N ALA A 46 17.83 4.05 8.50
CA ALA A 46 16.60 4.46 9.17
C ALA A 46 15.85 5.56 8.42
N ASN A 47 16.55 6.53 7.83
CA ASN A 47 15.94 7.56 6.98
C ASN A 47 15.26 6.91 5.76
N LYS A 48 15.98 6.03 5.06
CA LYS A 48 15.41 5.27 3.92
C LYS A 48 14.20 4.44 4.34
N LEU A 49 14.22 3.86 5.54
CA LEU A 49 13.12 3.06 6.06
C LEU A 49 11.91 3.92 6.42
N ALA A 50 12.13 5.09 7.04
CA ALA A 50 11.10 6.08 7.32
C ALA A 50 10.44 6.60 6.04
N GLU A 51 11.24 6.95 5.03
CA GLU A 51 10.75 7.43 3.73
C GLU A 51 9.90 6.38 3.03
N ARG A 52 10.40 5.13 2.94
CA ARG A 52 9.68 4.03 2.28
C ARG A 52 8.38 3.64 2.96
N THR A 53 8.31 3.76 4.28
CA THR A 53 7.15 3.32 5.08
C THR A 53 6.24 4.48 5.47
N GLY A 54 6.61 5.70 5.07
CA GLY A 54 6.03 6.93 5.59
C GLY A 54 6.10 7.02 7.12
N GLY A 55 7.01 6.32 7.80
CA GLY A 55 7.09 6.27 9.27
C GLY A 55 6.00 5.46 9.97
N TRP A 56 5.12 4.75 9.24
CA TRP A 56 4.06 3.98 9.88
C TRP A 56 4.61 2.71 10.52
N ILE A 57 4.24 2.43 11.78
CA ILE A 57 4.70 1.22 12.48
C ILE A 57 4.35 -0.06 11.72
N THR A 58 3.17 -0.13 11.08
CA THR A 58 2.80 -1.27 10.26
C THR A 58 3.73 -1.39 9.06
N GLY A 59 3.95 -0.32 8.29
CA GLY A 59 4.90 -0.30 7.16
C GLY A 59 6.35 -0.62 7.57
N LEU A 60 6.74 -0.18 8.77
CA LEU A 60 8.04 -0.45 9.37
C LEU A 60 8.22 -1.93 9.71
N LEU A 61 7.27 -2.52 10.44
CA LEU A 61 7.24 -3.95 10.74
C LEU A 61 7.28 -4.78 9.45
N LEU A 62 6.60 -4.31 8.41
CA LEU A 62 6.53 -4.94 7.10
C LEU A 62 7.84 -4.93 6.31
N THR A 63 8.54 -3.79 6.30
CA THR A 63 9.82 -3.67 5.57
C THR A 63 10.97 -4.32 6.34
N ALA A 64 10.87 -4.34 7.66
CA ALA A 64 11.89 -4.86 8.55
C ALA A 64 11.85 -6.40 8.66
N ALA A 65 10.65 -7.01 8.65
CA ALA A 65 10.49 -8.46 8.69
C ALA A 65 11.28 -9.19 7.59
N HIS A 66 11.31 -8.64 6.37
CA HIS A 66 12.00 -9.29 5.26
C HIS A 66 13.53 -9.16 5.33
N ARG A 67 14.06 -8.04 5.86
CA ARG A 67 15.52 -7.79 5.95
C ARG A 67 16.16 -8.39 7.20
N TRP A 68 15.43 -8.48 8.29
CA TRP A 68 15.92 -9.03 9.56
C TRP A 68 15.93 -10.56 9.58
N GLN A 69 15.33 -11.18 8.58
CA GLN A 69 15.37 -12.62 8.34
C GLN A 69 16.71 -13.10 7.75
N GLN A 70 17.50 -12.22 7.11
CA GLN A 70 18.76 -12.61 6.46
C GLN A 70 20.00 -12.48 7.36
N SER A 71 19.92 -11.81 8.51
CA SER A 71 21.08 -11.61 9.38
C SER A 71 21.25 -12.67 10.48
N HIS A 72 20.24 -13.46 10.83
CA HIS A 72 20.41 -14.58 11.75
C HIS A 72 19.48 -15.74 11.43
N ALA A 73 20.09 -16.92 11.23
CA ALA A 73 19.41 -18.21 11.31
C ALA A 73 18.62 -18.30 12.62
N ASP A 74 17.33 -18.65 12.52
CA ASP A 74 16.52 -19.17 13.62
C ASP A 74 16.48 -18.34 14.91
N VAL A 75 16.19 -17.04 14.81
CA VAL A 75 15.83 -16.23 15.98
C VAL A 75 14.37 -15.80 15.86
N ALA A 76 13.49 -16.61 16.43
CA ALA A 76 12.43 -16.20 17.34
C ALA A 76 11.85 -14.76 17.26
N VAL A 77 11.55 -14.21 16.08
CA VAL A 77 10.65 -13.05 15.93
C VAL A 77 9.18 -13.48 16.09
N ARG A 78 8.93 -14.48 16.94
CA ARG A 78 7.60 -14.79 17.50
C ARG A 78 7.33 -14.03 18.80
N GLY A 79 8.31 -13.27 19.30
CA GLY A 79 8.19 -12.53 20.55
C GLY A 79 8.05 -11.02 20.34
N ARG A 80 6.82 -10.53 20.10
CA ARG A 80 6.15 -9.41 20.83
C ARG A 80 5.14 -8.59 20.00
N ILE A 81 5.09 -8.74 18.68
CA ILE A 81 3.93 -8.29 17.87
C ILE A 81 3.65 -9.41 16.86
N ASN A 82 2.90 -10.42 17.27
CA ASN A 82 2.48 -11.52 16.40
C ASN A 82 1.25 -11.08 15.57
N ILE A 83 1.40 -10.00 14.81
CA ILE A 83 0.39 -9.60 13.82
C ILE A 83 0.75 -10.32 12.55
N ASP A 84 -0.04 -11.33 12.18
CA ASP A 84 -0.07 -11.81 10.80
C ASP A 84 -0.58 -10.64 9.96
N ILE A 85 0.33 -9.94 9.27
CA ILE A 85 -0.04 -8.71 8.58
C ILE A 85 -0.97 -9.01 7.40
N TYR A 86 -0.89 -10.21 6.83
CA TYR A 86 -1.83 -10.64 5.79
C TYR A 86 -3.23 -10.81 6.38
N ASP A 87 -3.35 -11.43 7.56
CA ASP A 87 -4.63 -11.55 8.28
C ASP A 87 -5.16 -10.18 8.72
N TYR A 88 -4.28 -9.26 9.11
CA TYR A 88 -4.65 -7.87 9.42
C TYR A 88 -5.18 -7.13 8.18
N LEU A 89 -4.42 -7.10 7.08
CA LEU A 89 -4.82 -6.44 5.84
C LEU A 89 -6.12 -7.04 5.29
N SER A 90 -6.30 -8.35 5.41
CA SER A 90 -7.55 -9.01 5.06
C SER A 90 -8.70 -8.62 5.99
N ARG A 91 -8.63 -8.95 7.28
CA ARG A 91 -9.78 -8.84 8.20
C ARG A 91 -10.05 -7.43 8.68
N GLN A 92 -9.00 -6.65 8.91
CA GLN A 92 -9.11 -5.35 9.57
C GLN A 92 -9.21 -4.20 8.57
N VAL A 93 -8.67 -4.38 7.36
CA VAL A 93 -8.65 -3.35 6.31
C VAL A 93 -9.61 -3.71 5.19
N LEU A 94 -9.33 -4.76 4.41
CA LEU A 94 -10.05 -5.08 3.17
C LEU A 94 -11.51 -5.51 3.43
N ASN A 95 -11.73 -6.47 4.34
CA ASN A 95 -13.05 -7.04 4.62
C ASN A 95 -13.97 -6.09 5.37
N ARG A 96 -13.46 -4.95 5.86
CA ARG A 96 -14.27 -3.88 6.46
C ARG A 96 -14.76 -2.86 5.45
N GLN A 97 -14.31 -2.93 4.21
CA GLN A 97 -14.76 -2.01 3.18
C GLN A 97 -16.12 -2.44 2.60
N PRO A 98 -16.96 -1.49 2.19
CA PRO A 98 -18.11 -1.77 1.34
C PRO A 98 -17.70 -2.59 0.10
N ASP A 99 -18.60 -3.42 -0.39
CA ASP A 99 -18.29 -4.36 -1.48
C ASP A 99 -17.77 -3.64 -2.74
N ASP A 100 -18.36 -2.50 -3.10
CA ASP A 100 -17.92 -1.69 -4.25
C ASP A 100 -16.48 -1.18 -4.10
N LEU A 101 -16.13 -0.70 -2.90
CA LEU A 101 -14.78 -0.24 -2.60
C LEU A 101 -13.79 -1.42 -2.50
N ARG A 102 -14.22 -2.57 -1.98
CA ARG A 102 -13.37 -3.77 -1.88
C ARG A 102 -12.99 -4.29 -3.26
N GLU A 103 -13.95 -4.43 -4.16
CA GLU A 103 -13.66 -4.82 -5.55
C GLU A 103 -12.79 -3.78 -6.25
N PHE A 104 -13.05 -2.48 -6.02
CA PHE A 104 -12.22 -1.42 -6.58
C PHE A 104 -10.76 -1.51 -6.11
N LEU A 105 -10.50 -1.73 -4.82
CA LEU A 105 -9.15 -1.87 -4.28
C LEU A 105 -8.41 -3.04 -4.96
N LEU A 106 -9.07 -4.19 -5.09
CA LEU A 106 -8.49 -5.37 -5.74
C LEU A 106 -8.20 -5.09 -7.22
N ASP A 107 -9.19 -4.63 -7.98
CA ASP A 107 -9.06 -4.43 -9.42
C ASP A 107 -8.06 -3.31 -9.76
N SER A 108 -8.05 -2.21 -9.00
CA SER A 108 -7.13 -1.09 -9.23
C SER A 108 -5.69 -1.38 -8.80
N SER A 109 -5.44 -2.47 -8.05
CA SER A 109 -4.10 -2.84 -7.59
C SER A 109 -3.12 -3.16 -8.74
N VAL A 110 -3.61 -3.47 -9.95
CA VAL A 110 -2.76 -3.68 -11.13
C VAL A 110 -2.05 -2.39 -11.59
N LEU A 111 -2.59 -1.23 -11.21
CA LEU A 111 -2.04 0.09 -11.54
C LEU A 111 -1.00 0.49 -10.48
N GLU A 112 0.10 1.11 -10.89
CA GLU A 112 1.07 1.68 -9.92
C GLU A 112 0.76 3.16 -9.65
N ASP A 113 0.21 3.88 -10.65
CA ASP A 113 -0.31 5.24 -10.51
C ASP A 113 -1.75 5.27 -10.99
N MET A 114 -2.66 5.67 -10.11
CA MET A 114 -4.07 5.80 -10.39
C MET A 114 -4.42 7.27 -10.61
N SER A 115 -4.67 7.63 -11.87
CA SER A 115 -5.44 8.82 -12.23
C SER A 115 -6.88 8.42 -12.58
N PRO A 116 -7.86 9.33 -12.49
CA PRO A 116 -9.24 9.02 -12.88
C PRO A 116 -9.37 8.48 -14.31
N GLN A 117 -8.51 8.95 -15.22
CA GLN A 117 -8.52 8.55 -16.63
C GLN A 117 -8.05 7.11 -16.80
N ILE A 118 -6.89 6.76 -16.23
CA ILE A 118 -6.36 5.40 -16.39
C ILE A 118 -7.21 4.38 -15.63
N VAL A 119 -7.75 4.75 -14.48
CA VAL A 119 -8.68 3.90 -13.73
C VAL A 119 -9.95 3.65 -14.55
N THR A 120 -10.55 4.69 -15.14
CA THR A 120 -11.73 4.54 -16.01
C THR A 120 -11.44 3.59 -17.18
N GLU A 121 -10.30 3.78 -17.84
CA GLU A 121 -9.91 3.00 -19.02
C GLU A 121 -9.61 1.55 -18.69
N VAL A 122 -8.94 1.25 -17.58
CA VAL A 122 -8.51 -0.11 -17.21
C VAL A 122 -9.60 -0.88 -16.45
N LEU A 123 -10.42 -0.22 -15.63
CA LEU A 123 -11.48 -0.88 -14.88
C LEU A 123 -12.86 -0.84 -15.59
N GLN A 124 -13.02 -0.04 -16.66
CA GLN A 124 -14.32 0.24 -17.35
C GLN A 124 -15.42 0.73 -16.42
N ILE A 125 -15.04 1.51 -15.41
CA ILE A 125 -16.00 2.08 -14.47
C ILE A 125 -16.23 3.56 -14.79
N SER A 126 -17.47 4.00 -14.61
CA SER A 126 -17.82 5.40 -14.72
C SER A 126 -17.56 6.11 -13.39
N ARG A 127 -16.95 7.29 -13.45
CA ARG A 127 -16.73 8.20 -12.31
C ARG A 127 -15.94 7.56 -11.15
N PRO A 128 -14.68 7.15 -11.38
CA PRO A 128 -13.85 6.53 -10.33
C PRO A 128 -13.51 7.48 -9.19
N GLU A 129 -13.71 8.79 -9.36
CA GLU A 129 -13.38 9.82 -8.37
C GLU A 129 -14.06 9.54 -7.03
N ARG A 130 -15.30 9.04 -7.03
CA ARG A 130 -16.01 8.67 -5.79
C ARG A 130 -15.28 7.58 -5.00
N LEU A 131 -14.73 6.58 -5.68
CA LEU A 131 -14.04 5.46 -5.03
C LEU A 131 -12.61 5.85 -4.64
N MET A 132 -11.94 6.63 -5.48
CA MET A 132 -10.65 7.25 -5.18
C MET A 132 -10.74 8.16 -3.94
N ASP A 133 -11.77 9.00 -3.83
CA ASP A 133 -12.00 9.84 -2.65
C ASP A 133 -12.27 9.01 -1.38
N GLN A 134 -12.95 7.88 -1.52
CA GLN A 134 -13.14 6.98 -0.38
C GLN A 134 -11.82 6.37 0.11
N ILE A 135 -10.90 6.03 -0.79
CA ILE A 135 -9.55 5.55 -0.42
C ILE A 135 -8.83 6.61 0.42
N ARG A 136 -8.92 7.87 0.00
CA ARG A 136 -8.30 9.02 0.68
C ARG A 136 -8.91 9.25 2.06
N VAL A 137 -10.23 9.44 2.13
CA VAL A 137 -10.94 9.72 3.39
C VAL A 137 -10.80 8.59 4.40
N ARG A 138 -10.67 7.34 3.94
CA ARG A 138 -10.50 6.16 4.80
C ARG A 138 -9.04 5.82 5.08
N ASN A 139 -8.07 6.61 4.58
CA ASN A 139 -6.63 6.40 4.74
C ASN A 139 -6.19 4.98 4.37
N LEU A 140 -6.64 4.45 3.23
CA LEU A 140 -6.39 3.06 2.81
C LEU A 140 -5.00 2.89 2.16
N PHE A 141 -3.97 3.27 2.90
CA PHE A 141 -2.55 3.08 2.54
C PHE A 141 -2.22 3.58 1.12
N ALA A 142 -2.81 4.69 0.70
CA ALA A 142 -2.51 5.35 -0.56
C ALA A 142 -1.76 6.67 -0.31
N LEU A 143 -0.76 6.93 -1.13
CA LEU A 143 -0.03 8.19 -1.22
C LEU A 143 -0.70 9.07 -2.28
N GLU A 144 -0.85 10.35 -1.96
CA GLU A 144 -1.32 11.37 -2.90
C GLU A 144 -0.11 12.09 -3.50
N TYR A 145 -0.10 12.23 -4.82
CA TYR A 145 0.85 13.11 -5.50
C TYR A 145 0.11 14.33 -6.03
N GLU A 146 0.54 15.52 -5.60
CA GLU A 146 0.02 16.77 -6.11
C GLU A 146 0.60 17.08 -7.51
N GLY A 147 -0.29 17.40 -8.44
CA GLY A 147 -0.02 17.81 -9.82
C GLY A 147 -1.29 18.41 -10.43
N GLU A 148 -1.38 18.55 -11.75
CA GLU A 148 -2.60 19.06 -12.42
C GLU A 148 -3.84 18.18 -12.18
N GLN A 149 -3.65 16.91 -11.80
CA GLN A 149 -4.70 15.96 -11.45
C GLN A 149 -4.32 15.16 -10.21
N VAL A 150 -5.32 14.80 -9.40
CA VAL A 150 -5.15 13.95 -8.22
C VAL A 150 -4.69 12.56 -8.68
N ARG A 151 -3.50 12.15 -8.25
CA ARG A 151 -2.96 10.81 -8.46
C ARG A 151 -2.84 10.08 -7.15
N LEU A 152 -3.21 8.81 -7.16
CA LEU A 152 -3.12 7.91 -6.02
C LEU A 152 -2.17 6.77 -6.34
N ARG A 153 -1.29 6.44 -5.39
CA ARG A 153 -0.47 5.23 -5.43
C ARG A 153 -0.65 4.46 -4.15
N TYR A 154 -1.01 3.19 -4.25
CA TYR A 154 -0.98 2.32 -3.07
C TYR A 154 0.45 2.15 -2.58
N HIS A 155 0.61 2.05 -1.28
CA HIS A 155 1.84 1.56 -0.68
C HIS A 155 2.13 0.16 -1.22
N ASP A 156 3.39 -0.10 -1.60
CA ASP A 156 3.78 -1.28 -2.39
C ASP A 156 3.26 -2.59 -1.77
N LEU A 157 3.45 -2.80 -0.47
CA LEU A 157 2.93 -4.02 0.17
C LEU A 157 1.40 -4.12 0.15
N PHE A 158 0.67 -3.03 0.37
CA PHE A 158 -0.78 -3.10 0.30
C PHE A 158 -1.23 -3.47 -1.12
N ARG A 159 -0.54 -2.93 -2.13
CA ARG A 159 -0.72 -3.32 -3.53
C ARG A 159 -0.41 -4.80 -3.74
N ASP A 160 0.72 -5.32 -3.26
CA ASP A 160 1.11 -6.72 -3.39
C ASP A 160 0.08 -7.65 -2.73
N PHE A 161 -0.36 -7.31 -1.51
CA PHE A 161 -1.44 -8.01 -0.80
C PHE A 161 -2.73 -8.06 -1.63
N LEU A 162 -3.15 -6.91 -2.20
CA LEU A 162 -4.35 -6.82 -3.03
C LEU A 162 -4.21 -7.65 -4.31
N GLN A 163 -3.04 -7.62 -4.96
CA GLN A 163 -2.75 -8.39 -6.17
C GLN A 163 -2.75 -9.90 -5.90
N ASP A 164 -2.11 -10.35 -4.82
CA ASP A 164 -2.12 -11.76 -4.41
C ASP A 164 -3.54 -12.21 -4.07
N THR A 165 -4.31 -11.35 -3.37
CA THR A 165 -5.72 -11.63 -3.06
C THR A 165 -6.55 -11.74 -4.34
N LEU A 166 -6.37 -10.82 -5.30
CA LEU A 166 -7.08 -10.84 -6.58
C LEU A 166 -6.69 -12.07 -7.41
N ARG A 167 -5.40 -12.39 -7.52
CA ARG A 167 -4.89 -13.55 -8.26
C ARG A 167 -5.42 -14.86 -7.68
N ASN A 168 -5.41 -15.01 -6.36
CA ASN A 168 -5.93 -16.20 -5.68
C ASN A 168 -7.45 -16.33 -5.78
N ARG A 169 -8.17 -15.20 -5.79
CA ARG A 169 -9.64 -15.19 -5.91
C ARG A 169 -10.11 -15.42 -7.34
N ASN A 170 -9.44 -14.79 -8.31
CA ASN A 170 -9.81 -14.81 -9.73
C ASN A 170 -8.60 -14.47 -10.61
N GLU A 171 -7.82 -15.49 -10.95
CA GLU A 171 -6.63 -15.34 -11.81
C GLU A 171 -6.99 -14.77 -13.19
N ALA A 172 -8.12 -15.17 -13.77
CA ALA A 172 -8.55 -14.68 -15.08
C ALA A 172 -8.78 -13.16 -15.07
N ARG A 173 -9.41 -12.63 -14.01
CA ARG A 173 -9.62 -11.19 -13.82
C ARG A 173 -8.31 -10.45 -13.62
N PHE A 174 -7.39 -11.00 -12.82
CA PHE A 174 -6.05 -10.44 -12.64
C PHE A 174 -5.32 -10.30 -13.98
N ARG A 175 -5.31 -11.36 -14.80
CA ARG A 175 -4.69 -11.35 -16.13
C ARG A 175 -5.36 -10.33 -17.06
N GLU A 176 -6.69 -10.31 -17.12
CA GLU A 176 -7.46 -9.35 -17.93
C GLU A 176 -7.09 -7.90 -17.61
N LEU A 177 -7.14 -7.52 -16.33
CA LEU A 177 -6.86 -6.16 -15.90
C LEU A 177 -5.39 -5.77 -16.11
N THR A 178 -4.47 -6.71 -15.91
CA THR A 178 -3.04 -6.48 -16.11
C THR A 178 -2.71 -6.26 -17.60
N LEU A 179 -3.32 -7.02 -18.51
CA LEU A 179 -3.20 -6.78 -19.96
C LEU A 179 -3.75 -5.41 -20.35
N ARG A 180 -4.93 -5.05 -19.83
CA ARG A 180 -5.55 -3.75 -20.13
C ARG A 180 -4.73 -2.59 -19.57
N ALA A 181 -4.12 -2.76 -18.41
CA ALA A 181 -3.15 -1.80 -17.88
C ALA A 181 -1.94 -1.67 -18.81
N ALA A 182 -1.39 -2.78 -19.29
CA ALA A 182 -0.26 -2.79 -20.22
C ALA A 182 -0.60 -2.03 -21.53
N GLU A 183 -1.77 -2.31 -22.11
CA GLU A 183 -2.26 -1.62 -23.31
C GLU A 183 -2.49 -0.13 -23.09
N ALA A 184 -3.07 0.24 -21.93
CA ALA A 184 -3.29 1.62 -21.55
C ALA A 184 -1.97 2.40 -21.40
N TYR A 185 -0.93 1.78 -20.79
CA TYR A 185 0.40 2.37 -20.71
C TYR A 185 1.05 2.49 -22.09
N ARG A 186 0.93 1.45 -22.92
CA ARG A 186 1.44 1.44 -24.30
C ARG A 186 0.85 2.57 -25.14
N ALA A 187 -0.48 2.75 -25.09
CA ALA A 187 -1.17 3.80 -25.83
C ALA A 187 -0.75 5.22 -25.42
N ARG A 188 -0.23 5.39 -24.18
CA ARG A 188 0.29 6.66 -23.65
C ARG A 188 1.79 6.87 -23.90
N GLY A 189 2.48 5.88 -24.50
CA GLY A 189 3.93 5.91 -24.67
C GLY A 189 4.73 5.58 -23.40
N GLU A 190 4.09 5.04 -22.36
CA GLU A 190 4.73 4.62 -21.11
C GLU A 190 5.28 3.19 -21.24
N TRP A 191 6.22 3.00 -22.17
CA TRP A 191 6.69 1.67 -22.61
C TRP A 191 7.29 0.81 -21.50
N GLU A 192 8.08 1.40 -20.60
CA GLU A 192 8.70 0.66 -19.47
C GLU A 192 7.64 0.00 -18.57
N ARG A 193 6.54 0.72 -18.31
CA ARG A 193 5.43 0.23 -17.49
C ARG A 193 4.62 -0.81 -18.22
N ALA A 194 4.40 -0.62 -19.53
CA ALA A 194 3.73 -1.62 -20.36
C ALA A 194 4.50 -2.95 -20.38
N VAL A 195 5.82 -2.91 -20.63
CA VAL A 195 6.69 -4.09 -20.62
C VAL A 195 6.69 -4.78 -19.27
N SER A 196 6.80 -4.02 -18.17
CA SER A 196 6.72 -4.62 -16.82
C SER A 196 5.43 -5.40 -16.61
N ARG A 197 4.29 -4.90 -17.10
CA ARG A 197 3.00 -5.61 -17.00
C ARG A 197 2.91 -6.84 -17.90
N TYR A 198 3.51 -6.81 -19.08
CA TYR A 198 3.58 -8.00 -19.96
C TYR A 198 4.46 -9.10 -19.35
N LEU A 199 5.57 -8.73 -18.72
CA LEU A 199 6.45 -9.66 -18.02
C LEU A 199 5.76 -10.29 -16.80
N ASP A 200 4.96 -9.54 -16.05
CA ASP A 200 4.16 -10.05 -14.91
C ASP A 200 3.16 -11.16 -15.33
N LEU A 201 2.87 -11.29 -16.63
CA LEU A 201 1.92 -12.24 -17.20
C LEU A 201 2.58 -13.37 -18.01
N ASP A 202 3.92 -13.43 -18.06
CA ASP A 202 4.67 -14.29 -18.98
C ASP A 202 4.24 -14.12 -20.45
N HIS A 203 3.76 -12.92 -20.82
CA HIS A 203 3.19 -12.64 -22.14
C HIS A 203 4.21 -11.93 -23.03
N PHE A 204 5.12 -12.69 -23.66
CA PHE A 204 6.30 -12.15 -24.33
C PHE A 204 6.09 -11.63 -25.77
N GLU A 205 5.01 -12.03 -26.48
CA GLU A 205 4.80 -11.64 -27.89
C GLU A 205 4.78 -10.11 -28.14
N PRO A 206 4.09 -9.28 -27.33
CA PRO A 206 4.06 -7.82 -27.51
C PRO A 206 5.38 -7.13 -27.15
N VAL A 207 6.27 -7.80 -26.41
CA VAL A 207 7.55 -7.23 -25.94
C VAL A 207 8.60 -7.24 -27.06
N ILE A 208 8.43 -8.09 -28.07
CA ILE A 208 9.36 -8.24 -29.20
C ILE A 208 9.10 -7.17 -30.30
N GLU A 209 7.90 -6.58 -30.31
CA GLU A 209 7.51 -5.55 -31.29
C GLU A 209 7.68 -4.10 -30.80
N ILE A 210 8.19 -3.92 -29.57
CA ILE A 210 8.57 -2.62 -28.97
C ILE A 210 10.08 -2.45 -29.09
#